data_AF-A0A0W1DH90-F1
#
_entry.id   AF-A0A0W1DH90-F1
#
_cell.length_a   1.000
_cell.length_b   1.000
_cell.length_c   1.000
_cell.angle_alpha   90.00
_cell.angle_beta   90.00
_cell.angle_gamma   90.00
#
_symmetry.space_group_name_H-M   'P 1'
#
loop_
_entity.id
_entity.type
_entity.pdbx_description
1 polymer ?
#
loop_
_entity_poly.entity_id
_entity_poly.type
_entity_poly.pdbx_seq_one_letter_code
_entity_poly.pdbx_strand_id
1 'polypeptide(L)'
;MFAMFLIAAIVAPQPSDIHAIEVTRATATYVSHARDGRAFVEFGPTVETRNVSCNLQGKDVFDCTYEARIRDFFAPDFAAWLPKRERIAFRDNCWQIVSPK
;
A
#
# COMPACT_ATOMS: atom_id res chain seq x y z
N MET A 1 19.96 -36.85 10.37
CA MET A 1 18.77 -35.99 10.24
C MET A 1 19.26 -34.54 10.14
N PHE A 2 19.28 -33.98 8.94
CA PHE A 2 19.67 -32.58 8.73
C PHE A 2 18.46 -31.70 9.05
N ALA A 3 18.51 -31.01 10.19
CA ALA A 3 17.53 -29.98 10.52
C ALA A 3 17.79 -28.77 9.61
N MET A 4 16.95 -28.61 8.59
CA MET A 4 16.92 -27.42 7.75
C MET A 4 16.34 -26.28 8.59
N PHE A 5 17.21 -25.48 9.19
CA PHE A 5 16.82 -24.23 9.84
C PHE A 5 16.34 -23.26 8.75
N LEU A 6 15.03 -23.18 8.56
CA LEU A 6 14.37 -22.09 7.84
C LEU A 6 14.59 -20.80 8.62
N ILE A 7 15.66 -20.08 8.27
CA ILE A 7 15.83 -18.69 8.67
C ILE A 7 14.70 -17.94 7.96
N ALA A 8 13.64 -17.61 8.70
CA ALA A 8 12.64 -16.66 8.26
C ALA A 8 13.34 -15.30 8.14
N ALA A 9 13.94 -15.05 6.97
CA ALA A 9 14.39 -13.73 6.61
C ALA A 9 13.16 -12.82 6.69
N ILE A 10 13.24 -11.76 7.50
CA ILE A 10 12.25 -10.69 7.46
C ILE A 10 12.38 -10.07 6.07
N VAL A 11 11.48 -10.47 5.17
CA VAL A 11 11.51 -10.03 3.78
C VAL A 11 11.06 -8.57 3.77
N ALA A 12 11.83 -7.71 3.09
CA ALA A 12 11.41 -6.32 2.91
C ALA A 12 10.07 -6.25 2.14
N PRO A 13 9.26 -5.19 2.35
CA PRO A 13 8.02 -5.00 1.60
C PRO A 13 8.29 -5.07 0.10
N GLN A 14 7.54 -5.91 -0.60
CA GLN A 14 7.63 -6.02 -2.05
C GLN A 14 6.87 -4.86 -2.71
N PRO A 15 7.17 -4.53 -3.98
CA PRO A 15 6.40 -3.53 -4.72
C PRO A 15 4.89 -3.81 -4.75
N SER A 16 4.48 -5.08 -4.78
CA SER A 16 3.07 -5.50 -4.68
C SER A 16 2.43 -5.18 -3.34
N ASP A 17 3.20 -5.25 -2.24
CA ASP A 17 2.70 -4.91 -0.91
C ASP A 17 2.43 -3.40 -0.82
N ILE A 18 3.35 -2.59 -1.35
CA ILE A 18 3.18 -1.13 -1.44
C ILE A 18 1.97 -0.78 -2.31
N HIS A 19 1.82 -1.46 -3.44
CA HIS A 19 0.68 -1.29 -4.32
C HIS A 19 -0.64 -1.60 -3.61
N ALA A 20 -0.72 -2.74 -2.91
CA ALA A 20 -1.92 -3.14 -2.17
C ALA A 20 -2.28 -2.15 -1.06
N ILE A 21 -1.29 -1.59 -0.35
CA ILE A 21 -1.48 -0.54 0.65
C ILE A 21 -2.12 0.70 0.01
N GLU A 22 -1.59 1.16 -1.13
CA GLU A 22 -2.12 2.34 -1.83
C GLU A 22 -3.51 2.11 -2.41
N VAL A 23 -3.78 0.93 -2.97
CA VAL A 23 -5.14 0.55 -3.42
C VAL A 23 -6.13 0.60 -2.26
N THR A 24 -5.75 0.05 -1.10
CA THR A 24 -6.60 0.06 0.10
C THR A 24 -6.87 1.48 0.58
N ARG A 25 -5.84 2.33 0.62
CA ARG A 25 -5.94 3.75 0.99
C ARG A 25 -6.84 4.53 0.03
N ALA A 26 -6.66 4.35 -1.27
CA ALA A 26 -7.47 5.02 -2.29
C ALA A 26 -8.93 4.59 -2.18
N THR A 27 -9.19 3.28 -2.06
CA THR A 27 -10.56 2.73 -1.96
C THR A 27 -11.28 3.21 -0.70
N ALA A 28 -10.61 3.25 0.46
CA ALA A 28 -11.21 3.70 1.71
C ALA A 28 -11.77 5.14 1.65
N THR A 29 -11.20 5.98 0.80
CA THR A 29 -11.66 7.38 0.63
C THR A 29 -13.06 7.47 0.00
N TYR A 30 -13.47 6.45 -0.77
CA TYR A 30 -14.73 6.47 -1.54
C TYR A 30 -15.85 5.64 -0.94
N VAL A 31 -15.58 4.76 0.03
CA VAL A 31 -16.61 3.93 0.72
C VAL A 31 -17.56 4.78 1.60
N SER A 32 -17.45 6.12 1.57
CA SER A 32 -18.39 7.07 2.16
C SER A 32 -19.73 7.11 1.39
N HIS A 33 -20.59 6.12 1.67
CA HIS A 33 -22.04 6.05 1.45
C HIS A 33 -22.63 6.74 0.19
N ALA A 34 -23.05 5.92 -0.77
CA ALA A 34 -24.08 6.34 -1.74
C ALA A 34 -25.33 6.80 -0.98
N ARG A 35 -25.79 8.03 -1.25
CA ARG A 35 -26.86 8.73 -0.51
C ARG A 35 -28.23 8.03 -0.59
N ASP A 36 -28.38 7.03 -1.44
CA ASP A 36 -29.62 6.36 -1.82
C ASP A 36 -29.67 4.85 -1.46
N GLY A 37 -28.64 4.32 -0.80
CA GLY A 37 -28.60 2.92 -0.36
C GLY A 37 -28.47 1.90 -1.51
N ARG A 38 -28.22 2.34 -2.74
CA ARG A 38 -27.98 1.45 -3.88
C ARG A 38 -26.50 1.11 -4.00
N ALA A 39 -26.21 -0.19 -4.10
CA ALA A 39 -24.87 -0.69 -4.34
C ALA A 39 -24.58 -0.62 -5.85
N PHE A 40 -23.80 0.38 -6.26
CA PHE A 40 -23.21 0.40 -7.60
C PHE A 40 -21.89 -0.38 -7.54
N VAL A 41 -21.73 -1.37 -8.43
CA VAL A 41 -20.43 -2.01 -8.68
C VAL A 41 -19.72 -1.17 -9.73
N GLU A 42 -19.07 -0.11 -9.30
CA GLU A 42 -18.23 0.72 -10.16
C GLU A 42 -16.77 0.46 -9.80
N PHE A 43 -15.95 0.14 -10.80
CA PHE A 43 -14.55 -0.28 -10.63
C PHE A 43 -13.77 0.75 -9.82
N GLY A 44 -13.15 0.32 -8.72
CA GLY A 44 -12.40 1.17 -7.79
C GLY A 44 -11.35 2.08 -8.47
N PRO A 45 -10.87 3.12 -7.77
CA PRO A 45 -9.87 4.03 -8.33
C PRO A 45 -8.66 3.21 -8.80
N THR A 46 -8.13 3.52 -9.99
CA THR A 46 -6.96 2.81 -10.49
C THR A 46 -5.72 3.43 -9.85
N VAL A 47 -4.91 2.61 -9.19
CA VAL A 47 -3.67 3.04 -8.56
C VAL A 47 -2.49 2.56 -9.38
N GLU A 48 -1.47 3.39 -9.51
CA GLU A 48 -0.17 2.95 -10.00
C GLU A 48 0.93 3.37 -9.02
N THR A 49 1.91 2.50 -8.85
CA THR A 49 3.06 2.69 -7.97
C THR A 49 4.35 2.39 -8.73
N ARG A 50 5.38 3.21 -8.55
CA ARG A 50 6.71 2.99 -9.14
C ARG A 50 7.84 3.44 -8.22
N ASN A 51 9.07 3.11 -8.61
CA ASN A 51 10.29 3.54 -7.91
C ASN A 51 10.29 3.20 -6.41
N VAL A 52 9.77 2.02 -6.07
CA VAL A 52 9.66 1.54 -4.69
C VAL A 52 11.05 1.20 -4.16
N SER A 53 11.42 1.83 -3.04
CA SER A 53 12.62 1.54 -2.28
C SER A 53 12.29 1.51 -0.79
N CYS A 54 12.64 0.44 -0.09
CA CYS A 54 12.37 0.27 1.33
C CYS A 54 13.68 0.00 2.09
N ASN A 55 13.93 0.77 3.14
CA ASN A 55 15.12 0.64 3.99
C ASN A 55 14.70 0.25 5.40
N LEU A 56 15.36 -0.74 5.99
CA LEU A 56 15.11 -1.15 7.37
C LEU A 56 15.58 -0.06 8.33
N GLN A 57 14.72 0.37 9.25
CA GLN A 57 15.00 1.42 10.25
C GLN A 57 14.98 0.90 11.70
N GLY A 58 14.51 -0.32 11.92
CA GLY A 58 14.40 -0.93 13.24
C GLY A 58 13.93 -2.37 13.13
N LYS A 59 13.44 -2.95 14.23
CA LYS A 59 12.89 -4.32 14.21
C LYS A 59 11.58 -4.33 13.43
N ASP A 60 11.57 -5.00 12.28
CA ASP A 60 10.40 -5.20 11.40
C ASP A 60 9.73 -3.91 10.92
N VAL A 61 10.48 -2.80 10.91
CA VAL A 61 10.02 -1.47 10.47
C VAL A 61 10.88 -0.98 9.32
N PHE A 62 10.23 -0.66 8.20
CA PHE A 62 10.84 -0.19 6.97
C PHE A 62 10.37 1.22 6.65
N ASP A 63 11.30 2.13 6.34
CA ASP A 63 10.97 3.39 5.70
C ASP A 63 10.99 3.18 4.19
N CYS A 64 9.82 3.27 3.56
CA CYS A 64 9.62 3.10 2.13
C CYS A 64 9.40 4.44 1.44
N THR A 65 10.11 4.66 0.34
CA THR A 65 9.94 5.78 -0.58
C THR A 65 9.47 5.25 -1.93
N TYR A 66 8.48 5.89 -2.52
CA TYR A 66 7.92 5.49 -3.81
C TYR A 66 7.18 6.67 -4.43
N GLU A 67 6.78 6.52 -5.69
CA GLU A 67 5.83 7.44 -6.33
C GLU A 67 4.52 6.70 -6.55
N ALA A 68 3.41 7.38 -6.32
CA ALA A 68 2.08 6.88 -6.61
C ALA A 68 1.29 7.91 -7.40
N ARG A 69 0.39 7.43 -8.26
CA ARG A 69 -0.65 8.23 -8.88
C ARG A 69 -1.96 7.47 -8.87
N ILE A 70 -3.03 8.22 -8.84
CA ILE A 70 -4.39 7.69 -8.76
C ILE A 70 -5.15 8.26 -9.96
N ARG A 71 -5.90 7.40 -10.63
CA ARG A 71 -6.96 7.83 -11.53
C ARG A 71 -8.27 7.66 -10.77
N ASP A 72 -8.85 8.80 -10.40
CA ASP A 72 -10.15 8.85 -9.74
C ASP A 72 -11.25 8.37 -10.70
N PHE A 73 -12.39 7.95 -10.15
CA PHE A 73 -13.50 7.37 -10.91
C PHE A 73 -13.97 8.21 -12.11
N PHE A 74 -14.05 9.53 -11.93
CA PHE A 74 -14.52 10.47 -12.96
C PHE A 74 -13.38 11.17 -13.68
N ALA A 75 -12.13 10.84 -13.36
CA ALA A 75 -10.98 11.45 -14.02
C ALA A 75 -10.73 10.74 -15.37
N PRO A 76 -10.59 11.49 -16.48
CA PRO A 76 -10.29 10.90 -17.77
C PRO A 76 -8.91 10.21 -17.79
N ASP A 77 -7.97 10.74 -17.01
CA ASP A 77 -6.59 10.29 -16.95
C ASP A 77 -6.06 10.23 -15.50
N PHE A 78 -4.91 9.59 -15.31
CA PHE A 78 -4.20 9.60 -14.04
C PHE A 78 -3.76 11.02 -13.65
N ALA A 79 -3.80 11.29 -12.35
CA ALA A 79 -3.12 12.44 -11.78
C ALA A 79 -1.59 12.39 -11.99
N ALA A 80 -0.93 13.49 -11.67
CA ALA A 80 0.53 13.55 -11.64
C ALA A 80 1.12 12.54 -10.64
N TRP A 81 2.33 12.07 -10.92
CA TRP A 81 3.10 11.27 -9.96
C TRP A 81 3.39 12.08 -8.71
N LEU A 82 2.98 11.57 -7.55
CA LEU A 82 3.24 12.17 -6.26
C LEU A 82 4.27 11.34 -5.49
N PRO A 83 5.37 11.96 -5.02
CA PRO A 83 6.31 11.27 -4.16
C PRO A 83 5.66 10.97 -2.81
N LYS A 84 5.88 9.76 -2.31
CA LYS A 84 5.38 9.27 -1.04
C LYS A 84 6.53 8.72 -0.21
N ARG A 85 6.40 8.91 1.11
CA ARG A 85 7.30 8.33 2.10
C ARG A 85 6.45 7.80 3.24
N GLU A 86 6.53 6.51 3.46
CA GLU A 86 5.74 5.82 4.48
C GLU A 86 6.64 4.94 5.32
N ARG A 87 6.33 4.85 6.60
CA ARG A 87 6.92 3.87 7.48
C ARG A 87 5.98 2.68 7.56
N ILE A 88 6.49 1.48 7.29
CA ILE A 88 5.68 0.28 7.10
C ILE A 88 6.22 -0.82 8.02
N ALA A 89 5.31 -1.52 8.69
CA ALA A 89 5.65 -2.64 9.56
C ALA A 89 4.74 -3.84 9.24
N PHE A 90 5.27 -5.05 9.43
CA PHE A 90 4.46 -6.26 9.32
C PHE A 90 3.77 -6.52 10.67
N ARG A 91 2.44 -6.43 10.71
CA ARG A 91 1.62 -6.61 11.91
C ARG A 91 0.36 -7.38 11.55
N ASP A 92 -0.11 -8.25 12.47
CA ASP A 92 -1.33 -9.03 12.26
C ASP A 92 -1.37 -9.74 10.90
N ASN A 93 -0.22 -10.28 10.48
CA ASN A 93 -0.02 -10.97 9.21
C ASN A 93 -0.24 -10.11 7.94
N CYS A 94 -0.07 -8.78 8.03
CA CYS A 94 -0.13 -7.88 6.88
C CYS A 94 0.83 -6.69 7.02
N TRP A 95 1.21 -6.08 5.89
CA TRP A 95 1.98 -4.83 5.88
C TRP A 95 1.07 -3.63 6.14
N GLN A 96 1.44 -2.81 7.12
CA GLN A 96 0.64 -1.65 7.53
C GLN A 96 1.50 -0.41 7.65
N ILE A 97 0.94 0.74 7.28
CA ILE A 97 1.53 2.05 7.55
C ILE A 97 1.50 2.29 9.06
N VAL A 98 2.65 2.65 9.63
CA VAL A 98 2.78 3.01 11.04
C VAL A 98 3.12 4.48 11.16
N SER A 99 2.26 5.24 11.84
CA SER A 99 2.54 6.65 12.14
C SER A 99 3.74 6.75 13.10
N PRO A 100 4.60 7.78 12.96
CA PRO A 100 5.52 8.12 14.03
C PRO A 100 4.71 8.44 15.29
N LYS A 101 5.09 7.81 16.41
CA LYS A 101 4.59 8.18 17.74
C LYS A 101 5.18 9.51 18.17
#